data_AF-A0A359LNH4-F1
#
_entry.id   AF-A0A359LNH4-F1
#
_cell.length_a   1.000
_cell.length_b   1.000
_cell.length_c   1.000
_cell.angle_alpha   90.00
_cell.angle_beta   90.00
_cell.angle_gamma   90.00
#
_symmetry.space_group_name_H-M   'P 1'
#
loop_
_entity.id
_entity.type
_entity.pdbx_description
1 polymer ?
#
loop_
_entity_poly.entity_id
_entity_poly.type
_entity_poly.pdbx_seq_one_letter_code
_entity_poly.pdbx_strand_id
1 'polypeptide(L)'
;MDARSPLAEGHHALNHYLVRVEEAGWRKALQEVNGIRDKRRKLLVWKALLQRFAWLRDHAPESAVLSPLRGLGERIEKWTLAPPEQDLIEILEATAAVSDFAGPYAPLPHVLAYLDESAHTATLAAAIRVFRERTWDHRYVVNQVSLQLFRSRLDMLAWRDEWTPIDRPRCWSEQVRADFREMEGARRGPWRSLLYSIRGDETGRPAPRWIPASQAVVTAIGSNQFRQTLLRWLGPLTPGATVRLSREGSYLLRSLLWLGASLGDADVLAAIAHIRGVEFKPKANGEKVLRAAAEALGQPDPTVRPPAATPSFAELVGRGLSVAMSSMNVAPGRIGVERDVIHVRGRRDSYEVHIASRMAYRTSDGRAMRIDAGPPAAAPGGLPDVAGISALLQAVQALANDEFDPA
;
A
#
# COMPACT_ATOMS: atom_id res chain seq x y z
N MET A 1 21.01 37.25 6.82
CA MET A 1 20.01 36.93 7.87
C MET A 1 20.35 37.74 9.09
N ASP A 2 19.35 38.31 9.76
CA ASP A 2 19.54 39.13 10.95
C ASP A 2 20.14 38.30 12.11
N ALA A 3 21.25 38.77 12.67
CA ALA A 3 21.92 38.15 13.82
C ALA A 3 21.00 38.10 15.07
N ARG A 4 19.91 38.88 15.08
CA ARG A 4 18.91 38.90 16.14
C ARG A 4 17.82 37.83 16.00
N SER A 5 17.83 37.04 14.92
CA SER A 5 16.85 35.96 14.74
C SER A 5 16.93 34.94 15.89
N PRO A 6 15.81 34.50 16.46
CA PRO A 6 15.81 33.41 17.45
C PRO A 6 16.31 32.08 16.86
N LEU A 7 16.42 31.97 15.54
CA LEU A 7 16.96 30.82 14.81
C LEU A 7 18.41 31.02 14.34
N ALA A 8 19.09 32.10 14.74
CA ALA A 8 20.45 32.42 14.28
C ALA A 8 21.45 31.28 14.52
N GLU A 9 21.41 30.66 15.70
CA GLU A 9 22.26 29.49 16.01
C GLU A 9 21.95 28.29 15.12
N GLY A 10 20.67 28.02 14.84
CA GLY A 10 20.23 26.95 13.94
C GLY A 10 20.73 27.19 12.52
N HIS A 11 20.58 28.41 12.01
CA HIS A 11 21.10 28.80 10.70
C HIS A 11 22.62 28.74 10.61
N HIS A 12 23.32 29.15 11.66
CA HIS A 12 24.78 29.03 11.72
C HIS A 12 25.23 27.57 11.64
N ALA A 13 24.56 26.67 12.38
CA ALA A 13 24.81 25.24 12.30
C ALA A 13 24.49 24.64 10.92
N LEU A 14 23.45 25.10 10.22
CA LEU A 14 23.15 24.70 8.85
C LEU A 14 24.20 25.18 7.85
N ASN A 15 24.68 26.41 7.98
CA ASN A 15 25.74 26.92 7.11
C ASN A 15 27.03 26.12 7.34
N HIS A 16 27.38 25.85 8.60
CA HIS A 16 28.52 24.98 8.93
C HIS A 16 28.32 23.57 8.31
N TYR A 17 27.12 22.99 8.43
CA TYR A 17 26.82 21.70 7.79
C TYR A 17 27.09 21.72 6.28
N LEU A 18 26.63 22.74 5.56
CA LEU A 18 26.83 22.87 4.12
C LEU A 18 28.30 23.00 3.74
N VAL A 19 29.07 23.84 4.46
CA VAL A 19 30.53 23.94 4.26
C VAL A 19 31.21 22.58 4.47
N ARG A 20 30.80 21.84 5.51
CA ARG A 20 31.34 20.50 5.79
C ARG A 20 30.95 19.46 4.74
N VAL A 21 29.79 19.60 4.09
CA VAL A 21 29.41 18.76 2.95
C VAL A 21 30.40 18.95 1.80
N GLU A 22 30.82 20.18 1.54
CA GLU A 22 31.79 20.51 0.49
C GLU A 22 33.21 20.03 0.86
N GLU A 23 33.67 20.29 2.08
CA GLU A 23 35.04 19.97 2.52
C GLU A 23 35.28 18.47 2.77
N ALA A 24 34.28 17.78 3.30
CA ALA A 24 34.44 16.47 3.93
C ALA A 24 33.43 15.42 3.45
N GLY A 25 32.51 15.81 2.56
CA GLY A 25 31.44 14.96 2.07
C GLY A 25 30.25 14.85 3.04
N TRP A 26 29.09 14.54 2.47
CA TRP A 26 27.81 14.57 3.18
C TRP A 26 27.74 13.62 4.39
N ARG A 27 28.41 12.46 4.35
CA ARG A 27 28.38 11.48 5.45
C ARG A 27 29.01 12.03 6.72
N LYS A 28 30.19 12.65 6.61
CA LYS A 28 30.92 13.22 7.75
C LYS A 28 30.21 14.44 8.30
N ALA A 29 29.73 15.33 7.42
CA ALA A 29 28.92 16.47 7.82
C ALA A 29 27.66 16.06 8.60
N LEU A 30 26.93 15.02 8.14
CA LEU A 30 25.77 14.51 8.88
C LEU A 30 26.16 13.91 10.23
N GLN A 31 27.29 13.20 10.33
CA GLN A 31 27.77 12.66 11.59
C GLN A 31 28.06 13.79 12.60
N GLU A 32 28.67 14.88 12.16
CA GLU A 32 28.96 16.05 13.00
C GLU A 32 27.67 16.70 13.52
N VAL A 33 26.68 16.94 12.66
CA VAL A 33 25.37 17.51 13.09
C VAL A 33 24.60 16.53 13.99
N ASN A 34 24.61 15.23 13.69
CA ASN A 34 24.00 14.20 14.54
C ASN A 34 24.67 14.14 15.92
N GLY A 35 25.96 14.45 15.99
CA GLY A 35 26.76 14.50 17.21
C GLY A 35 26.41 15.65 18.17
N ILE A 36 25.59 16.62 17.75
CA ILE A 36 25.10 17.69 18.63
C ILE A 36 24.32 17.06 19.80
N ARG A 37 24.86 17.18 21.01
CA ARG A 37 24.26 16.63 22.24
C ARG A 37 23.11 17.48 22.76
N ASP A 38 23.18 18.79 22.52
CA ASP A 38 22.14 19.73 22.93
C ASP A 38 20.87 19.56 22.07
N LYS A 39 19.82 19.04 22.70
CA LYS A 39 18.51 18.83 22.06
C LYS A 39 17.83 20.14 21.65
N ARG A 40 18.02 21.22 22.42
CA ARG A 40 17.48 22.54 22.07
C ARG A 40 18.14 23.07 20.80
N ARG A 41 19.47 22.96 20.72
CA ARG A 41 20.19 23.31 19.50
C ARG A 41 19.74 22.48 18.29
N LYS A 42 19.50 21.18 18.46
CA LYS A 42 18.92 20.33 17.39
C LYS A 42 17.54 20.82 16.94
N LEU A 43 16.66 21.21 17.86
CA LEU A 43 15.36 21.80 17.50
C LEU A 43 15.51 23.09 16.70
N LEU A 44 16.45 23.96 17.08
CA LEU A 44 16.74 25.18 16.32
C LEU A 44 17.25 24.87 14.91
N VAL A 45 18.11 23.85 14.74
CA VAL A 45 18.56 23.39 13.42
C VAL A 45 17.37 22.93 12.57
N TRP A 46 16.43 22.18 13.14
CA TRP A 46 15.25 21.73 12.41
C TRP A 46 14.37 22.90 11.95
N LYS A 47 14.02 23.82 12.85
CA LYS A 47 13.22 25.01 12.50
C LYS A 47 13.92 25.86 11.44
N ALA A 48 15.24 26.07 11.59
CA ALA A 48 16.05 26.78 10.60
C ALA A 48 16.08 26.07 9.24
N LEU A 49 16.05 24.73 9.22
CA LEU A 49 16.03 23.94 7.99
C LEU A 49 14.73 24.17 7.23
N LEU A 50 13.59 24.13 7.92
CA LEU A 50 12.27 24.40 7.31
C LEU A 50 12.18 25.84 6.78
N GLN A 51 12.68 26.82 7.54
CA GLN A 51 12.77 28.20 7.06
C GLN A 51 13.68 28.32 5.83
N ARG A 52 14.79 27.56 5.79
CA ARG A 52 15.68 27.53 4.63
C ARG A 52 15.01 26.91 3.42
N PHE A 53 14.23 25.84 3.58
CA PHE A 53 13.45 25.26 2.48
C PHE A 53 12.43 26.24 1.92
N ALA A 54 11.71 26.96 2.78
CA ALA A 54 10.76 27.98 2.33
C ALA A 54 11.48 29.07 1.50
N TRP A 55 12.61 29.57 2.01
CA TRP A 55 13.39 30.57 1.28
C TRP A 55 13.91 30.04 -0.06
N LEU A 56 14.46 28.82 -0.09
CA LEU A 56 14.97 28.21 -1.31
C LEU A 56 13.87 27.96 -2.34
N ARG A 57 12.69 27.51 -1.92
CA ARG A 57 11.53 27.36 -2.83
C ARG A 57 11.23 28.67 -3.55
N ASP A 58 11.20 29.77 -2.80
CA ASP A 58 10.75 31.07 -3.30
C ASP A 58 11.83 31.81 -4.11
N HIS A 59 13.12 31.54 -3.85
CA HIS A 59 14.23 32.33 -4.41
C HIS A 59 15.26 31.53 -5.23
N ALA A 60 15.43 30.23 -4.96
CA ALA A 60 16.46 29.40 -5.58
C ALA A 60 16.06 27.90 -5.62
N PRO A 61 14.96 27.53 -6.32
CA PRO A 61 14.40 26.18 -6.28
C PRO A 61 15.29 25.10 -6.91
N GLU A 62 16.29 25.51 -7.69
CA GLU A 62 17.27 24.62 -8.35
C GLU A 62 18.63 24.60 -7.64
N SER A 63 18.70 25.13 -6.41
CA SER A 63 19.98 25.23 -5.71
C SER A 63 20.60 23.86 -5.42
N ALA A 64 21.89 23.70 -5.72
CA ALA A 64 22.64 22.47 -5.46
C ALA A 64 22.65 22.07 -3.96
N VAL A 65 22.44 23.04 -3.05
CA VAL A 65 22.36 22.79 -1.60
C VAL A 65 21.09 22.04 -1.19
N LEU A 66 20.10 21.90 -2.07
CA LEU A 66 18.85 21.19 -1.74
C LEU A 66 19.08 19.72 -1.44
N SER A 67 19.92 19.04 -2.23
CA SER A 67 20.23 17.63 -2.04
C SER A 67 20.78 17.33 -0.62
N PRO A 68 21.84 18.02 -0.14
CA PRO A 68 22.32 17.80 1.23
C PRO A 68 21.30 18.22 2.30
N LEU A 69 20.55 19.31 2.11
CA LEU A 69 19.52 19.71 3.08
C LEU A 69 18.38 18.70 3.20
N ARG A 70 17.94 18.09 2.08
CA ARG A 70 16.97 16.98 2.09
C ARG A 70 17.51 15.77 2.84
N GLY A 71 18.77 15.42 2.58
CA GLY A 71 19.48 14.36 3.33
C GLY A 71 19.58 14.64 4.84
N LEU A 72 19.72 15.90 5.23
CA LEU A 72 19.65 16.30 6.64
C LEU A 72 18.23 16.15 7.19
N GLY A 73 17.19 16.58 6.47
CA GLY A 73 15.78 16.41 6.84
C GLY A 73 15.44 14.96 7.20
N GLU A 74 15.86 14.01 6.36
CA GLU A 74 15.69 12.56 6.61
C GLU A 74 16.37 12.05 7.89
N ARG A 75 17.46 12.70 8.32
CA ARG A 75 18.17 12.35 9.55
C ARG A 75 17.55 12.98 10.78
N ILE A 76 17.03 14.20 10.66
CA ILE A 76 16.37 14.90 11.75
C ILE A 76 15.18 14.10 12.27
N GLU A 77 14.38 13.49 11.39
CA GLU A 77 13.26 12.63 11.79
C GLU A 77 13.66 11.44 12.67
N LYS A 78 14.93 11.04 12.62
CA LYS A 78 15.48 9.91 13.39
C LYS A 78 16.14 10.36 14.69
N TRP A 79 16.17 11.66 14.97
CA TRP A 79 16.70 12.16 16.23
C TRP A 79 15.79 11.77 17.39
N THR A 80 16.37 11.51 18.55
CA THR A 80 15.61 11.31 19.78
C THR A 80 15.39 12.66 20.46
N LEU A 81 14.34 13.36 20.03
CA LEU A 81 13.92 14.64 20.60
C LEU A 81 12.57 14.47 21.31
N ALA A 82 12.34 15.29 22.33
CA ALA A 82 11.05 15.49 22.98
C ALA A 82 10.68 16.97 22.86
N PRO A 83 10.27 17.43 21.65
CA PRO A 83 9.92 18.83 21.46
C PRO A 83 8.70 19.18 22.31
N PRO A 84 8.65 20.36 22.96
CA PRO A 84 7.42 20.84 23.57
C PRO A 84 6.32 20.99 22.51
N GLU A 85 5.06 20.99 22.94
CA GLU A 85 3.90 21.06 22.05
C GLU A 85 3.98 22.25 21.07
N GLN A 86 4.35 23.42 21.57
CA GLN A 86 4.49 24.63 20.76
C GLN A 86 5.50 24.44 19.61
N ASP A 87 6.61 23.74 19.88
CA ASP A 87 7.59 23.43 18.84
C ASP A 87 7.05 22.43 17.82
N LEU A 88 6.26 21.43 18.25
CA LEU A 88 5.61 20.48 17.35
C LEU A 88 4.62 21.17 16.41
N ILE A 89 3.81 22.10 16.94
CA ILE A 89 2.87 22.92 16.16
C ILE A 89 3.63 23.72 15.10
N GLU A 90 4.65 24.49 15.51
CA GLU A 90 5.46 25.29 14.59
C GLU A 90 6.14 24.44 13.51
N ILE A 91 6.69 23.28 13.89
CA ILE A 91 7.33 22.36 12.94
C ILE A 91 6.30 21.77 11.97
N LEU A 92 5.13 21.34 12.45
CA LEU A 92 4.06 20.82 11.59
C LEU A 92 3.61 21.87 10.57
N GLU A 93 3.35 23.09 11.01
CA GLU A 93 2.92 24.19 10.13
C GLU A 93 4.00 24.56 9.10
N ALA A 94 5.26 24.69 9.56
CA ALA A 94 6.38 25.01 8.70
C ALA A 94 6.65 23.89 7.68
N THR A 95 6.62 22.61 8.08
CA THR A 95 6.73 21.48 7.16
C THR A 95 5.57 21.47 6.16
N ALA A 96 4.32 21.68 6.62
CA ALA A 96 3.17 21.72 5.73
C ALA A 96 3.35 22.77 4.63
N ALA A 97 3.86 23.95 5.01
CA ALA A 97 4.08 25.07 4.12
C ALA A 97 5.14 24.81 3.05
N VAL A 98 6.08 23.88 3.24
CA VAL A 98 7.15 23.56 2.28
C VAL A 98 7.07 22.14 1.74
N SER A 99 5.98 21.41 2.02
CA SER A 99 5.94 19.96 1.82
C SER A 99 6.07 19.56 0.35
N ASP A 100 5.43 20.29 -0.56
CA ASP A 100 5.51 20.13 -2.02
C ASP A 100 6.95 20.29 -2.57
N PHE A 101 7.78 21.04 -1.86
CA PHE A 101 9.15 21.34 -2.26
C PHE A 101 10.21 20.49 -1.54
N ALA A 102 10.09 20.37 -0.21
CA ALA A 102 11.04 19.67 0.63
C ALA A 102 10.81 18.15 0.62
N GLY A 103 9.60 17.68 0.33
CA GLY A 103 9.20 16.31 0.56
C GLY A 103 8.54 16.14 1.94
N PRO A 104 8.04 14.93 2.27
CA PRO A 104 7.20 14.70 3.45
C PRO A 104 8.05 14.53 4.73
N TYR A 105 9.03 15.41 4.98
CA TYR A 105 9.88 15.34 6.18
C TYR A 105 9.12 15.83 7.41
N ALA A 106 8.36 14.94 8.01
CA ALA A 106 7.35 15.23 9.00
C ALA A 106 7.78 14.81 10.40
N PRO A 107 7.42 15.58 11.43
CA PRO A 107 7.72 15.22 12.82
C PRO A 107 6.86 14.05 13.34
N LEU A 108 6.32 13.17 12.49
CA LEU A 108 5.35 12.14 12.92
C LEU A 108 5.87 11.27 14.07
N PRO A 109 7.12 10.77 14.08
CA PRO A 109 7.62 10.00 15.21
C PRO A 109 7.60 10.79 16.53
N HIS A 110 7.91 12.09 16.47
CA HIS A 110 7.92 12.98 17.64
C HIS A 110 6.51 13.36 18.09
N VAL A 111 5.61 13.61 17.15
CA VAL A 111 4.18 13.85 17.44
C VAL A 111 3.58 12.61 18.10
N LEU A 112 3.82 11.41 17.54
CA LEU A 112 3.34 10.16 18.14
C LEU A 112 3.91 9.94 19.55
N ALA A 113 5.22 10.14 19.74
CA ALA A 113 5.85 10.02 21.06
C ALA A 113 5.27 11.02 22.07
N TYR A 114 5.08 12.28 21.66
CA TYR A 114 4.45 13.31 22.49
C TYR A 114 3.04 12.90 22.93
N LEU A 115 2.23 12.34 22.01
CA LEU A 115 0.87 11.90 22.29
C LEU A 115 0.76 10.61 23.08
N ASP A 116 1.81 9.80 23.10
CA ASP A 116 1.90 8.63 23.97
C ASP A 116 2.11 9.06 25.45
N GLU A 117 2.72 10.24 25.68
CA GLU A 117 3.05 10.76 27.03
C GLU A 117 2.10 11.88 27.50
N SER A 118 1.48 12.60 26.58
CA SER A 118 0.69 13.82 26.85
C SER A 118 -0.73 13.71 26.30
N ALA A 119 -1.66 14.43 26.92
CA ALA A 119 -3.00 14.59 26.37
C ALA A 119 -2.94 15.45 25.09
N HIS A 120 -3.79 15.15 24.11
CA HIS A 120 -3.97 16.06 22.98
C HIS A 120 -4.50 17.43 23.45
N THR A 121 -4.15 18.47 22.70
CA THR A 121 -4.82 19.78 22.77
C THR A 121 -5.55 20.10 21.47
N ALA A 122 -6.50 21.04 21.55
CA ALA A 122 -7.21 21.53 20.38
C ALA A 122 -6.27 22.13 19.32
N THR A 123 -5.25 22.86 19.78
CA THR A 123 -4.28 23.55 18.94
C THR A 123 -3.40 22.57 18.18
N LEU A 124 -2.82 21.56 18.86
CA LEU A 124 -2.03 20.53 18.20
C LEU A 124 -2.88 19.72 17.22
N ALA A 125 -4.13 19.37 17.59
CA ALA A 125 -5.04 18.68 16.70
C ALA A 125 -5.34 19.50 15.42
N ALA A 126 -5.52 20.82 15.55
CA ALA A 126 -5.68 21.72 14.40
C ALA A 126 -4.44 21.73 13.51
N ALA A 127 -3.23 21.81 14.08
CA ALA A 127 -1.98 21.77 13.32
C ALA A 127 -1.81 20.43 12.56
N ILE A 128 -2.15 19.29 13.19
CA ILE A 128 -2.13 17.97 12.54
C ILE A 128 -3.10 17.93 11.35
N ARG A 129 -4.31 18.50 11.49
CA ARG A 129 -5.27 18.57 10.37
C ARG A 129 -4.74 19.39 9.21
N VAL A 130 -4.25 20.60 9.46
CA VAL A 130 -3.69 21.47 8.43
C VAL A 130 -2.50 20.79 7.74
N PHE A 131 -1.63 20.16 8.52
CA PHE A 131 -0.51 19.38 7.99
C PHE A 131 -1.00 18.23 7.10
N ARG A 132 -2.01 17.47 7.55
CA ARG A 132 -2.62 16.39 6.75
C ARG A 132 -3.21 16.89 5.45
N GLU A 133 -4.08 17.89 5.50
CA GLU A 133 -4.77 18.44 4.33
C GLU A 133 -3.79 18.92 3.27
N ARG A 134 -2.71 19.60 3.69
CA ARG A 134 -1.68 20.07 2.75
C ARG A 134 -0.86 18.92 2.19
N THR A 135 -0.46 17.95 3.00
CA THR A 135 0.45 16.88 2.55
C THR A 135 -0.22 15.72 1.84
N TRP A 136 -1.53 15.51 2.01
CA TRP A 136 -2.18 14.26 1.59
C TRP A 136 -2.14 14.02 0.07
N ASP A 137 -2.49 15.05 -0.71
CA ASP A 137 -2.69 14.95 -2.16
C ASP A 137 -1.42 15.20 -2.98
N HIS A 138 -0.33 15.61 -2.33
CA HIS A 138 0.93 15.85 -3.03
C HIS A 138 1.51 14.54 -3.59
N ARG A 139 1.92 14.62 -4.86
CA ARG A 139 2.65 13.54 -5.54
C ARG A 139 4.13 13.64 -5.19
N TYR A 140 4.50 13.03 -4.07
CA TYR A 140 5.90 12.97 -3.67
C TYR A 140 6.68 11.98 -4.54
N VAL A 141 7.86 12.39 -4.99
CA VAL A 141 8.85 11.50 -5.63
C VAL A 141 9.64 10.78 -4.53
N VAL A 142 8.96 9.90 -3.79
CA VAL A 142 9.56 9.06 -2.76
C VAL A 142 9.19 7.61 -2.98
N ASN A 143 9.88 6.70 -2.28
CA ASN A 143 9.51 5.28 -2.27
C ASN A 143 8.03 5.13 -1.86
N GLN A 144 7.23 4.49 -2.72
CA GLN A 144 5.78 4.34 -2.52
C GLN A 144 5.43 3.65 -1.20
N VAL A 145 6.24 2.71 -0.72
CA VAL A 145 6.05 2.04 0.58
C VAL A 145 6.21 3.04 1.74
N SER A 146 7.23 3.89 1.67
CA SER A 146 7.46 4.93 2.70
C SER A 146 6.35 5.96 2.70
N LEU A 147 5.86 6.36 1.52
CA LEU A 147 4.72 7.27 1.41
C LEU A 147 3.42 6.65 1.94
N GLN A 148 3.17 5.37 1.65
CA GLN A 148 2.00 4.67 2.17
C GLN A 148 2.03 4.59 3.69
N LEU A 149 3.18 4.27 4.28
CA LEU A 149 3.41 4.23 5.72
C LEU A 149 3.18 5.60 6.36
N PHE A 150 3.79 6.65 5.80
CA PHE A 150 3.60 8.04 6.23
C PHE A 150 2.11 8.41 6.24
N ARG A 151 1.42 8.15 5.13
CA ARG A 151 -0.01 8.40 4.98
C ARG A 151 -0.84 7.65 6.02
N SER A 152 -0.56 6.37 6.27
CA SER A 152 -1.32 5.61 7.27
C SER A 152 -1.18 6.19 8.68
N ARG A 153 0.03 6.62 9.06
CA ARG A 153 0.28 7.21 10.38
C ARG A 153 -0.42 8.56 10.52
N LEU A 154 -0.41 9.36 9.46
CA LEU A 154 -1.08 10.66 9.44
C LEU A 154 -2.60 10.53 9.51
N ASP A 155 -3.17 9.55 8.81
CA ASP A 155 -4.57 9.16 8.91
C ASP A 155 -4.93 8.74 10.35
N MET A 156 -4.11 7.89 10.98
CA MET A 156 -4.34 7.50 12.37
C MET A 156 -4.19 8.66 13.35
N LEU A 157 -3.27 9.61 13.12
CA LEU A 157 -3.19 10.83 13.94
C LEU A 157 -4.45 11.68 13.79
N ALA A 158 -4.94 11.88 12.57
CA ALA A 158 -6.18 12.62 12.32
C ALA A 158 -7.40 11.91 12.92
N TRP A 159 -7.43 10.57 12.97
CA TRP A 159 -8.49 9.83 13.66
C TRP A 159 -8.51 10.11 15.16
N ARG A 160 -7.34 10.27 15.78
CA ARG A 160 -7.21 10.54 17.23
C ARG A 160 -7.62 11.96 17.63
N ASP A 161 -7.83 12.84 16.67
CA ASP A 161 -8.35 14.19 16.91
C ASP A 161 -9.67 14.11 17.69
N GLU A 162 -9.70 14.69 18.88
CA GLU A 162 -10.85 14.70 19.78
C GLU A 162 -11.76 15.94 19.59
N TRP A 163 -11.39 16.90 18.73
CA TRP A 163 -12.12 18.17 18.53
C TRP A 163 -12.89 18.25 17.22
N THR A 164 -12.49 17.52 16.19
CA THR A 164 -13.29 17.46 14.94
C THR A 164 -14.69 16.91 15.23
N PRO A 165 -15.80 17.54 14.79
CA PRO A 165 -17.15 17.02 15.00
C PRO A 165 -17.29 15.57 14.55
N ILE A 166 -18.03 14.77 15.31
CA ILE A 166 -18.32 13.38 14.96
C ILE A 166 -19.39 13.35 13.86
N ASP A 167 -19.12 12.62 12.79
CA ASP A 167 -20.06 12.38 11.69
C ASP A 167 -20.38 10.87 11.62
N ARG A 168 -21.29 10.39 12.47
CA ARG A 168 -21.61 8.95 12.59
C ARG A 168 -21.97 8.29 11.23
N PRO A 169 -22.73 8.94 10.32
CA PRO A 169 -22.99 8.40 8.98
C PRO A 169 -21.78 8.24 8.05
N ARG A 170 -20.65 8.89 8.33
CA ARG A 170 -19.46 8.87 7.46
C ARG A 170 -18.88 7.46 7.31
N CYS A 171 -18.59 6.81 8.43
CA CYS A 171 -18.04 5.46 8.46
C CYS A 171 -18.16 4.81 9.85
N TRP A 172 -17.99 3.49 9.90
CA TRP A 172 -18.06 2.70 11.13
C TRP A 172 -17.18 3.21 12.26
N SER A 173 -15.95 3.68 11.96
CA SER A 173 -15.02 4.13 13.00
C SER A 173 -15.41 5.46 13.65
N GLU A 174 -16.35 6.22 13.09
CA GLU A 174 -16.91 7.41 13.75
C GLU A 174 -17.78 7.02 14.96
N GLN A 175 -18.43 5.85 14.93
CA GLN A 175 -19.11 5.32 16.11
C GLN A 175 -18.11 5.02 17.24
N VAL A 176 -16.95 4.42 16.90
CA VAL A 176 -15.89 4.14 17.88
C VAL A 176 -15.32 5.44 18.46
N ARG A 177 -15.13 6.47 17.63
CA ARG A 177 -14.70 7.80 18.09
C ARG A 177 -15.75 8.43 19.01
N ALA A 178 -17.04 8.34 18.67
CA ALA A 178 -18.13 8.84 19.49
C ALA A 178 -18.12 8.19 20.88
N ASP A 179 -18.14 6.86 20.92
CA ASP A 179 -18.12 6.08 22.15
C ASP A 179 -16.89 6.41 23.01
N PHE A 180 -15.70 6.53 22.39
CA PHE A 180 -14.48 6.89 23.11
C PHE A 180 -14.55 8.31 23.70
N ARG A 181 -15.10 9.28 22.97
CA ARG A 181 -15.23 10.66 23.47
C ARG A 181 -16.18 10.78 24.63
N GLU A 182 -17.23 9.96 24.65
CA GLU A 182 -18.19 9.83 25.75
C GLU A 182 -17.58 9.15 27.00
N MET A 183 -16.39 8.53 26.91
CA MET A 183 -15.72 7.94 28.07
C MET A 183 -15.08 9.02 28.95
N GLU A 184 -15.46 9.04 30.22
CA GLU A 184 -14.93 9.99 31.21
C GLU A 184 -14.12 9.28 32.31
N GLY A 185 -13.36 10.07 33.06
CA GLY A 185 -12.65 9.63 34.27
C GLY A 185 -11.65 8.49 34.06
N ALA A 186 -11.58 7.58 35.05
CA ALA A 186 -10.60 6.49 35.09
C ALA A 186 -10.73 5.50 33.93
N ARG A 187 -11.90 5.41 33.29
CA ARG A 187 -12.12 4.52 32.15
C ARG A 187 -11.38 5.00 30.90
N ARG A 188 -11.27 6.31 30.69
CA ARG A 188 -10.75 6.87 29.43
C ARG A 188 -9.28 6.55 29.20
N GLY A 189 -8.45 6.56 30.25
CA GLY A 189 -7.00 6.39 30.15
C GLY A 189 -6.58 5.07 29.48
N PRO A 190 -6.99 3.90 30.00
CA PRO A 190 -6.69 2.61 29.39
C PRO A 190 -7.22 2.47 27.96
N TRP A 191 -8.44 2.97 27.68
CA TRP A 191 -8.99 2.97 26.32
C TRP A 191 -8.20 3.86 25.36
N ARG A 192 -7.75 5.04 25.80
CA ARG A 192 -6.86 5.91 25.02
C ARG A 192 -5.56 5.18 24.70
N SER A 193 -4.93 4.57 25.70
CA SER A 193 -3.69 3.80 25.53
C SER A 193 -3.87 2.69 24.49
N LEU A 194 -4.96 1.93 24.56
CA LEU A 194 -5.26 0.88 23.59
C LEU A 194 -5.47 1.44 22.18
N LEU A 195 -6.37 2.41 22.01
CA LEU A 195 -6.73 2.95 20.70
C LEU A 195 -5.57 3.71 20.05
N TYR A 196 -4.74 4.40 20.84
CA TYR A 196 -3.58 5.14 20.35
C TYR A 196 -2.36 4.23 20.10
N SER A 197 -2.37 3.01 20.61
CA SER A 197 -1.35 2.01 20.24
C SER A 197 -1.48 1.55 18.78
N ILE A 198 -2.64 1.77 18.14
CA ILE A 198 -2.89 1.41 16.73
C ILE A 198 -2.30 2.50 15.83
N ARG A 199 -1.26 2.14 15.07
CA ARG A 199 -0.45 3.10 14.29
C ARG A 199 -0.77 3.10 12.80
N GLY A 200 -1.48 2.09 12.30
CA GLY A 200 -1.89 1.99 10.90
C GLY A 200 -0.76 1.51 9.98
N ASP A 201 0.36 1.07 10.54
CA ASP A 201 1.49 0.53 9.80
C ASP A 201 1.44 -1.01 9.64
N GLU A 202 0.35 -1.63 10.07
CA GLU A 202 0.12 -3.07 9.97
C GLU A 202 -0.27 -3.45 8.52
N THR A 203 0.72 -3.87 7.73
CA THR A 203 0.54 -4.28 6.32
C THR A 203 -0.26 -5.57 6.18
N GLY A 204 -0.20 -6.46 7.17
CA GLY A 204 -0.92 -7.74 7.15
C GLY A 204 -1.20 -8.32 8.53
N ARG A 205 -0.30 -8.12 9.49
CA ARG A 205 -0.40 -8.62 10.88
C ARG A 205 0.03 -7.53 11.87
N PRO A 206 -0.43 -7.58 13.13
CA PRO A 206 0.06 -6.66 14.14
C PRO A 206 1.52 -6.99 14.47
N ALA A 207 2.26 -6.02 14.97
CA ALA A 207 3.64 -6.26 15.40
C ALA A 207 3.68 -7.37 16.48
N PRO A 208 4.68 -8.26 16.49
CA PRO A 208 4.69 -9.42 17.40
C PRO A 208 4.53 -9.07 18.89
N ARG A 209 5.02 -7.90 19.31
CA ARG A 209 4.93 -7.40 20.69
C ARG A 209 3.65 -6.62 20.98
N TRP A 210 2.87 -6.25 19.96
CA TRP A 210 1.69 -5.41 20.11
C TRP A 210 0.53 -6.16 20.78
N ILE A 211 0.27 -7.42 20.40
CA ILE A 211 -0.81 -8.21 21.03
C ILE A 211 -0.55 -8.39 22.54
N PRO A 212 0.62 -8.90 23.00
CA PRO A 212 0.88 -9.03 24.43
C PRO A 212 0.79 -7.71 25.21
N ALA A 213 1.30 -6.62 24.64
CA ALA A 213 1.20 -5.29 25.26
C ALA A 213 -0.27 -4.82 25.36
N SER A 214 -1.06 -5.04 24.30
CA SER A 214 -2.48 -4.67 24.27
C SER A 214 -3.32 -5.50 25.22
N GLN A 215 -2.99 -6.77 25.44
CA GLN A 215 -3.66 -7.63 26.43
C GLN A 215 -3.47 -7.12 27.87
N ALA A 216 -2.30 -6.56 28.18
CA ALA A 216 -2.08 -5.89 29.47
C ALA A 216 -3.01 -4.66 29.63
N VAL A 217 -3.20 -3.88 28.56
CA VAL A 217 -4.13 -2.74 28.56
C VAL A 217 -5.59 -3.21 28.66
N VAL A 218 -5.97 -4.29 27.99
CA VAL A 218 -7.30 -4.92 28.13
C VAL A 218 -7.56 -5.36 29.58
N THR A 219 -6.54 -5.88 30.26
CA THR A 219 -6.63 -6.23 31.67
C THR A 219 -6.91 -4.99 32.54
N ALA A 220 -6.26 -3.86 32.24
CA ALA A 220 -6.52 -2.58 32.91
C ALA A 220 -7.92 -2.00 32.61
N ILE A 221 -8.47 -2.25 31.42
CA ILE A 221 -9.87 -1.93 31.06
C ILE A 221 -10.86 -2.83 31.82
N GLY A 222 -10.47 -4.06 32.09
CA GLY A 222 -11.33 -5.13 32.59
C GLY A 222 -11.93 -5.93 31.43
N SER A 223 -11.66 -7.24 31.41
CA SER A 223 -12.00 -8.12 30.28
C SER A 223 -13.48 -8.10 29.88
N ASN A 224 -14.39 -8.06 30.86
CA ASN A 224 -15.83 -7.99 30.58
C ASN A 224 -16.24 -6.65 29.96
N GLN A 225 -15.69 -5.54 30.45
CA GLN A 225 -15.95 -4.22 29.87
C GLN A 225 -15.41 -4.12 28.44
N PHE A 226 -14.20 -4.63 28.21
CA PHE A 226 -13.63 -4.72 26.87
C PHE A 226 -14.52 -5.55 25.94
N ARG A 227 -14.89 -6.77 26.35
CA ARG A 227 -15.78 -7.68 25.62
C ARG A 227 -17.10 -6.99 25.25
N GLN A 228 -17.80 -6.40 26.21
CA GLN A 228 -19.08 -5.72 25.97
C GLN A 228 -18.94 -4.57 24.97
N THR A 229 -17.89 -3.76 25.12
CA THR A 229 -17.63 -2.63 24.22
C THR A 229 -17.30 -3.10 22.82
N LEU A 230 -16.47 -4.14 22.69
CA LEU A 230 -16.10 -4.73 21.41
C LEU A 230 -17.32 -5.34 20.71
N LEU A 231 -18.14 -6.13 21.41
CA LEU A 231 -19.37 -6.70 20.86
C LEU A 231 -20.32 -5.60 20.39
N ARG A 232 -20.46 -4.49 21.14
CA ARG A 232 -21.24 -3.33 20.71
C ARG A 232 -20.70 -2.71 19.43
N TRP A 233 -19.37 -2.52 19.32
CA TRP A 233 -18.74 -1.98 18.11
C TRP A 233 -18.83 -2.92 16.91
N LEU A 234 -18.81 -4.24 17.12
CA LEU A 234 -18.98 -5.24 16.07
C LEU A 234 -20.46 -5.46 15.70
N GLY A 235 -21.40 -5.04 16.54
CA GLY A 235 -22.85 -5.22 16.33
C GLY A 235 -23.38 -4.81 14.94
N PRO A 236 -22.96 -3.67 14.36
CA PRO A 236 -23.37 -3.29 13.00
C PRO A 236 -22.79 -4.15 11.86
N LEU A 237 -21.83 -5.03 12.14
CA LEU A 237 -21.10 -5.83 11.15
C LEU A 237 -21.77 -7.21 10.95
N THR A 238 -23.05 -7.21 10.60
CA THR A 238 -23.84 -8.43 10.37
C THR A 238 -23.82 -8.87 8.90
N PRO A 239 -24.04 -10.18 8.61
CA PRO A 239 -24.13 -10.64 7.23
C PRO A 239 -25.21 -9.88 6.44
N GLY A 240 -24.90 -9.48 5.21
CA GLY A 240 -25.77 -8.70 4.34
C GLY A 240 -25.75 -7.19 4.58
N ALA A 241 -25.11 -6.71 5.66
CA ALA A 241 -24.99 -5.27 5.91
C ALA A 241 -24.00 -4.61 4.93
N THR A 242 -24.33 -3.40 4.46
CA THR A 242 -23.39 -2.52 3.75
C THR A 242 -22.83 -1.50 4.72
N VAL A 243 -21.51 -1.52 4.95
CA VAL A 243 -20.83 -0.69 5.95
C VAL A 243 -19.79 0.22 5.28
N ARG A 244 -19.90 1.53 5.52
CA ARG A 244 -18.86 2.49 5.10
C ARG A 244 -17.65 2.36 6.02
N LEU A 245 -16.47 2.23 5.44
CA LEU A 245 -15.22 2.00 6.15
C LEU A 245 -14.13 2.91 5.62
N SER A 246 -13.74 3.91 6.42
CA SER A 246 -12.59 4.75 6.08
C SER A 246 -11.28 3.95 6.17
N ARG A 247 -10.18 4.54 5.71
CA ARG A 247 -8.86 3.89 5.76
C ARG A 247 -8.43 3.68 7.22
N GLU A 248 -8.62 4.69 8.07
CA GLU A 248 -8.42 4.67 9.52
C GLU A 248 -9.27 3.57 10.17
N GLY A 249 -10.55 3.51 9.80
CA GLY A 249 -11.46 2.49 10.31
C GLY A 249 -11.01 1.08 9.98
N SER A 250 -10.38 0.86 8.82
CA SER A 250 -9.82 -0.44 8.46
C SER A 250 -8.58 -0.81 9.30
N TYR A 251 -7.77 0.16 9.73
CA TYR A 251 -6.67 -0.12 10.67
C TYR A 251 -7.21 -0.50 12.03
N LEU A 252 -8.13 0.32 12.54
CA LEU A 252 -8.78 0.14 13.83
C LEU A 252 -9.48 -1.21 13.93
N LEU A 253 -10.34 -1.53 12.94
CA LEU A 253 -11.11 -2.76 12.95
C LEU A 253 -10.19 -3.98 12.95
N ARG A 254 -9.21 -4.08 12.03
CA ARG A 254 -8.28 -5.22 11.99
C ARG A 254 -7.56 -5.46 13.32
N SER A 255 -7.05 -4.39 13.93
CA SER A 255 -6.37 -4.47 15.23
C SER A 255 -7.29 -4.98 16.33
N LEU A 256 -8.54 -4.52 16.36
CA LEU A 256 -9.55 -5.00 17.31
C LEU A 256 -9.97 -6.46 17.06
N LEU A 257 -10.01 -6.93 15.81
CA LEU A 257 -10.30 -8.32 15.47
C LEU A 257 -9.20 -9.27 15.98
N TRP A 258 -7.93 -8.94 15.73
CA TRP A 258 -6.81 -9.74 16.22
C TRP A 258 -6.74 -9.76 17.75
N LEU A 259 -6.95 -8.60 18.38
CA LEU A 259 -6.99 -8.52 19.83
C LEU A 259 -8.16 -9.33 20.39
N GLY A 260 -9.36 -9.18 19.83
CA GLY A 260 -10.54 -9.95 20.22
C GLY A 260 -10.34 -11.46 20.12
N ALA A 261 -9.79 -11.93 19.00
CA ALA A 261 -9.49 -13.34 18.81
C ALA A 261 -8.42 -13.86 19.79
N SER A 262 -7.41 -13.04 20.12
CA SER A 262 -6.38 -13.41 21.09
C SER A 262 -6.91 -13.65 22.51
N LEU A 263 -8.12 -13.16 22.83
CA LEU A 263 -8.77 -13.38 24.12
C LEU A 263 -9.55 -14.70 24.17
N GLY A 264 -9.83 -15.35 23.03
CA GLY A 264 -10.54 -16.62 22.97
C GLY A 264 -12.01 -16.58 23.41
N ASP A 265 -12.62 -15.39 23.53
CA ASP A 265 -14.02 -15.25 23.93
C ASP A 265 -14.96 -15.72 22.81
N ALA A 266 -15.84 -16.67 23.12
CA ALA A 266 -16.70 -17.32 22.13
C ALA A 266 -17.66 -16.36 21.43
N ASP A 267 -18.23 -15.39 22.16
CA ASP A 267 -19.16 -14.43 21.59
C ASP A 267 -18.45 -13.42 20.69
N VAL A 268 -17.25 -12.98 21.08
CA VAL A 268 -16.40 -12.15 20.21
C VAL A 268 -16.03 -12.91 18.94
N LEU A 269 -15.59 -14.16 19.03
CA LEU A 269 -15.25 -14.98 17.85
C LEU A 269 -16.47 -15.17 16.92
N ALA A 270 -17.66 -15.38 17.48
CA ALA A 270 -18.90 -15.44 16.70
C ALA A 270 -19.20 -14.11 15.97
N ALA A 271 -19.04 -12.97 16.66
CA ALA A 271 -19.19 -11.65 16.04
C ALA A 271 -18.15 -11.39 14.94
N ILE A 272 -16.91 -11.86 15.10
CA ILE A 272 -15.87 -11.79 14.06
C ILE A 272 -16.27 -12.62 12.83
N ALA A 273 -16.88 -13.80 13.02
CA ALA A 273 -17.31 -14.65 11.92
C ALA A 273 -18.38 -14.00 11.02
N HIS A 274 -19.25 -13.15 11.59
CA HIS A 274 -20.27 -12.42 10.85
C HIS A 274 -19.69 -11.45 9.80
N ILE A 275 -18.47 -10.95 10.02
CA ILE A 275 -17.81 -9.97 9.14
C ILE A 275 -17.62 -10.50 7.73
N ARG A 276 -17.51 -11.83 7.55
CA ARG A 276 -17.39 -12.46 6.23
C ARG A 276 -18.56 -12.12 5.29
N GLY A 277 -19.74 -11.88 5.85
CA GLY A 277 -20.95 -11.53 5.09
C GLY A 277 -21.16 -10.02 4.90
N VAL A 278 -20.25 -9.16 5.37
CA VAL A 278 -20.41 -7.70 5.32
C VAL A 278 -19.87 -7.14 3.99
N GLU A 279 -20.65 -6.27 3.34
CA GLU A 279 -20.21 -5.50 2.19
C GLU A 279 -19.59 -4.17 2.65
N PHE A 280 -18.29 -4.00 2.47
CA PHE A 280 -17.61 -2.76 2.86
C PHE A 280 -17.45 -1.77 1.70
N LYS A 281 -17.60 -0.47 1.99
CA LYS A 281 -17.36 0.64 1.05
C LYS A 281 -16.29 1.60 1.58
N PRO A 282 -15.15 1.80 0.87
CA PRO A 282 -14.76 1.16 -0.39
C PRO A 282 -14.27 -0.28 -0.18
N LYS A 283 -14.40 -1.09 -1.24
CA LYS A 283 -14.07 -2.53 -1.22
C LYS A 283 -12.63 -2.83 -0.77
N ALA A 284 -11.66 -2.03 -1.21
CA ALA A 284 -10.24 -2.24 -0.88
C ALA A 284 -9.94 -2.15 0.63
N ASN A 285 -10.70 -1.36 1.38
CA ASN A 285 -10.58 -1.33 2.85
C ASN A 285 -11.23 -2.57 3.47
N GLY A 286 -12.36 -2.99 2.92
CA GLY A 286 -13.07 -4.22 3.30
C GLY A 286 -12.24 -5.48 3.14
N GLU A 287 -11.56 -5.64 2.00
CA GLU A 287 -10.72 -6.82 1.72
C GLU A 287 -9.65 -7.02 2.80
N LYS A 288 -9.04 -5.94 3.30
CA LYS A 288 -8.07 -6.01 4.41
C LYS A 288 -8.72 -6.49 5.71
N VAL A 289 -9.94 -6.05 5.99
CA VAL A 289 -10.71 -6.47 7.17
C VAL A 289 -11.13 -7.92 7.05
N LEU A 290 -11.63 -8.34 5.89
CA LEU A 290 -12.03 -9.73 5.61
C LEU A 290 -10.85 -10.68 5.78
N ARG A 291 -9.67 -10.31 5.28
CA ARG A 291 -8.41 -11.06 5.52
C ARG A 291 -8.09 -11.17 7.00
N ALA A 292 -8.14 -10.06 7.74
CA ALA A 292 -7.85 -10.08 9.18
C ALA A 292 -8.85 -10.91 9.99
N ALA A 293 -10.15 -10.84 9.65
CA ALA A 293 -11.19 -11.65 10.26
C ALA A 293 -10.96 -13.15 10.00
N ALA A 294 -10.63 -13.53 8.76
CA ALA A 294 -10.31 -14.91 8.42
C ALA A 294 -9.07 -15.41 9.19
N GLU A 295 -7.99 -14.61 9.22
CA GLU A 295 -6.79 -14.96 9.98
C GLU A 295 -7.07 -15.10 11.48
N ALA A 296 -7.84 -14.17 12.07
CA ALA A 296 -8.24 -14.19 13.47
C ALA A 296 -9.03 -15.47 13.84
N LEU A 297 -9.73 -16.06 12.87
CA LEU A 297 -10.49 -17.31 13.01
C LEU A 297 -9.71 -18.56 12.58
N GLY A 298 -8.44 -18.44 12.15
CA GLY A 298 -7.66 -19.55 11.60
C GLY A 298 -8.20 -20.09 10.27
N GLN A 299 -8.94 -19.27 9.52
CA GLN A 299 -9.54 -19.62 8.23
C GLN A 299 -8.67 -19.17 7.04
N PRO A 300 -8.78 -19.82 5.87
CA PRO A 300 -8.13 -19.35 4.64
C PRO A 300 -8.56 -17.93 4.27
N ASP A 301 -7.64 -17.13 3.71
CA ASP A 301 -7.94 -15.75 3.28
C ASP A 301 -8.98 -15.75 2.14
N PRO A 302 -10.20 -15.21 2.35
CA PRO A 302 -11.24 -15.21 1.35
C PRO A 302 -10.95 -14.27 0.17
N THR A 303 -9.96 -13.38 0.29
CA THR A 303 -9.55 -12.44 -0.76
C THR A 303 -8.53 -13.04 -1.72
N VAL A 304 -7.85 -14.11 -1.30
CA VAL A 304 -6.97 -14.87 -2.20
C VAL A 304 -7.87 -15.66 -3.12
N ARG A 305 -7.91 -15.26 -4.40
CA ARG A 305 -8.48 -16.13 -5.43
C ARG A 305 -7.75 -17.46 -5.34
N PRO A 306 -8.46 -18.60 -5.34
CA PRO A 306 -7.81 -19.89 -5.52
C PRO A 306 -6.84 -19.78 -6.69
N PRO A 307 -5.64 -20.38 -6.60
CA PRO A 307 -4.74 -20.41 -7.74
C PRO A 307 -5.58 -20.85 -8.95
N ALA A 308 -5.55 -20.05 -10.02
CA ALA A 308 -6.19 -20.45 -11.25
C ALA A 308 -5.71 -21.87 -11.56
N ALA A 309 -6.63 -22.76 -11.93
CA ALA A 309 -6.25 -24.11 -12.32
C ALA A 309 -5.06 -24.00 -13.27
N THR A 310 -3.98 -24.75 -13.00
CA THR A 310 -2.80 -24.76 -13.85
C THR A 310 -3.30 -24.96 -15.27
N PRO A 311 -3.05 -24.00 -16.19
CA PRO A 311 -3.55 -24.13 -17.54
C PRO A 311 -3.04 -25.44 -18.10
N SER A 312 -3.94 -26.22 -18.69
CA SER A 312 -3.58 -27.48 -19.33
C SER A 312 -2.55 -27.21 -20.43
N PHE A 313 -1.76 -28.23 -20.77
CA PHE A 313 -0.81 -28.13 -21.88
C PHE A 313 -1.50 -27.64 -23.18
N ALA A 314 -2.72 -28.11 -23.44
CA ALA A 314 -3.54 -27.66 -24.57
C ALA A 314 -3.89 -26.16 -24.49
N GLU A 315 -4.23 -25.62 -23.32
CA GLU A 315 -4.49 -24.18 -23.14
C GLU A 315 -3.22 -23.34 -23.32
N LEU A 316 -2.08 -23.83 -22.85
CA LEU A 316 -0.78 -23.17 -23.06
C LEU A 316 -0.40 -23.16 -24.55
N VAL A 317 -0.55 -24.29 -25.24
CA VAL A 317 -0.33 -24.42 -26.69
C VAL A 317 -1.30 -23.52 -27.46
N GLY A 318 -2.58 -23.50 -27.10
CA GLY A 318 -3.59 -22.64 -27.72
C GLY A 318 -3.29 -21.15 -27.55
N ARG A 319 -2.83 -20.72 -26.36
CA ARG A 319 -2.37 -19.33 -26.15
C ARG A 319 -1.12 -19.01 -26.98
N GLY A 320 -0.16 -19.93 -27.03
CA GLY A 320 1.06 -19.77 -27.84
C GLY A 320 0.75 -19.66 -29.33
N LEU A 321 -0.10 -20.54 -29.85
CA LEU A 321 -0.57 -20.51 -31.23
C LEU A 321 -1.36 -19.25 -31.52
N SER A 322 -2.29 -18.84 -30.65
CA SER A 322 -3.05 -17.59 -30.85
C SER A 322 -2.15 -16.36 -31.00
N VAL A 323 -1.07 -16.28 -30.21
CA VAL A 323 -0.07 -15.19 -30.33
C VAL A 323 0.70 -15.31 -31.65
N ALA A 324 1.23 -16.49 -31.98
CA ALA A 324 1.98 -16.70 -33.21
C ALA A 324 1.13 -16.46 -34.48
N MET A 325 -0.16 -16.77 -34.42
CA MET A 325 -1.09 -16.62 -35.53
C MET A 325 -1.60 -15.19 -35.68
N SER A 326 -1.63 -14.40 -34.61
CA SER A 326 -1.92 -12.97 -34.70
C SER A 326 -0.86 -12.20 -35.50
N SER A 327 0.36 -12.75 -35.64
CA SER A 327 1.39 -12.23 -36.53
C SER A 327 1.33 -12.77 -37.98
N MET A 328 0.45 -13.73 -38.28
CA MET A 328 0.28 -14.22 -39.64
C MET A 328 -0.61 -13.29 -40.44
N ASN A 329 -0.29 -13.09 -41.72
CA ASN A 329 -1.09 -12.28 -42.65
C ASN A 329 -2.34 -13.06 -43.13
N VAL A 330 -3.17 -13.52 -42.20
CA VAL A 330 -4.41 -14.25 -42.46
C VAL A 330 -5.59 -13.42 -41.99
N ALA A 331 -6.65 -13.37 -42.78
CA ALA A 331 -7.85 -12.61 -42.43
C ALA A 331 -8.45 -13.09 -41.10
N PRO A 332 -8.94 -12.17 -40.23
CA PRO A 332 -9.55 -12.52 -38.95
C PRO A 332 -10.70 -13.53 -39.12
N GLY A 333 -10.82 -14.48 -38.18
CA GLY A 333 -11.89 -15.49 -38.18
C GLY A 333 -11.69 -16.67 -39.12
N ARG A 334 -10.57 -16.73 -39.86
CA ARG A 334 -10.20 -17.92 -40.64
C ARG A 334 -9.53 -19.01 -39.82
N ILE A 335 -9.08 -18.70 -38.61
CA ILE A 335 -8.38 -19.66 -37.78
C ILE A 335 -8.96 -19.63 -36.37
N GLY A 336 -9.38 -20.80 -35.89
CA GLY A 336 -9.77 -21.05 -34.52
C GLY A 336 -8.93 -22.17 -33.93
N VAL A 337 -8.60 -22.08 -32.64
CA VAL A 337 -7.93 -23.18 -31.93
C VAL A 337 -8.90 -23.71 -30.88
N GLU A 338 -9.27 -24.98 -30.99
CA GLU A 338 -10.11 -25.67 -30.03
C GLU A 338 -9.37 -26.91 -29.53
N ARG A 339 -8.99 -26.91 -28.24
CA ARG A 339 -8.24 -28.01 -27.60
C ARG A 339 -6.94 -28.34 -28.36
N ASP A 340 -6.86 -29.52 -28.97
CA ASP A 340 -5.74 -30.05 -29.73
C ASP A 340 -5.93 -29.96 -31.26
N VAL A 341 -6.97 -29.23 -31.72
CA VAL A 341 -7.30 -29.05 -33.13
C VAL A 341 -7.27 -27.56 -33.50
N ILE A 342 -6.57 -27.25 -34.60
CA ILE A 342 -6.62 -25.94 -35.25
C ILE A 342 -7.60 -26.04 -36.40
N HIS A 343 -8.70 -25.30 -36.31
CA HIS A 343 -9.66 -25.15 -37.40
C HIS A 343 -9.17 -24.05 -38.33
N VAL A 344 -8.92 -24.40 -39.59
CA VAL A 344 -8.43 -23.49 -40.62
C VAL A 344 -9.46 -23.40 -41.73
N ARG A 345 -10.01 -22.22 -41.97
CA ARG A 345 -10.91 -21.93 -43.08
C ARG A 345 -10.10 -21.35 -44.25
N GLY A 346 -9.83 -22.21 -45.23
CA GLY A 346 -9.30 -21.82 -46.53
C GLY A 346 -10.31 -21.00 -47.34
N ARG A 347 -9.98 -20.68 -48.60
CA ARG A 347 -10.94 -20.00 -49.50
C ARG A 347 -11.89 -21.01 -50.13
N ARG A 348 -11.43 -22.25 -50.36
CA ARG A 348 -12.20 -23.32 -51.00
C ARG A 348 -12.73 -24.35 -50.00
N ASP A 349 -11.95 -24.66 -48.96
CA ASP A 349 -12.29 -25.70 -47.99
C ASP A 349 -12.03 -25.29 -46.54
N SER A 350 -12.43 -26.15 -45.60
CA SER A 350 -12.07 -26.05 -44.18
C SER A 350 -11.23 -27.25 -43.78
N TYR A 351 -10.35 -27.06 -42.81
CA TYR A 351 -9.39 -28.05 -42.37
C TYR A 351 -9.38 -28.15 -40.85
N GLU A 352 -9.24 -29.38 -40.34
CA GLU A 352 -9.01 -29.68 -38.94
C GLU A 352 -7.58 -30.18 -38.77
N VAL A 353 -6.72 -29.38 -38.15
CA VAL A 353 -5.31 -29.71 -37.95
C VAL A 353 -5.07 -30.17 -36.53
N HIS A 354 -4.84 -31.47 -36.36
CA HIS A 354 -4.55 -32.08 -35.07
C HIS A 354 -3.09 -31.86 -34.70
N ILE A 355 -2.86 -31.11 -33.62
CA ILE A 355 -1.52 -30.68 -33.18
C ILE A 355 -0.65 -31.88 -32.79
N ALA A 356 -1.23 -32.87 -32.10
CA ALA A 356 -0.50 -34.03 -31.59
C ALA A 356 -0.10 -35.03 -32.68
N SER A 357 -1.01 -35.35 -33.60
CA SER A 357 -0.74 -36.29 -34.70
C SER A 357 -0.08 -35.62 -35.91
N ARG A 358 -0.09 -34.28 -35.96
CA ARG A 358 0.34 -33.48 -37.12
C ARG A 358 -0.38 -33.89 -38.40
N MET A 359 -1.68 -34.17 -38.28
CA MET A 359 -2.55 -34.50 -39.41
C MET A 359 -3.52 -33.36 -39.62
N ALA A 360 -3.69 -32.94 -40.88
CA ALA A 360 -4.75 -32.05 -41.31
C ALA A 360 -5.82 -32.85 -42.06
N TYR A 361 -7.07 -32.74 -41.66
CA TYR A 361 -8.20 -33.38 -42.33
C TYR A 361 -9.02 -32.31 -43.04
N ARG A 362 -9.27 -32.52 -44.33
CA ARG A 362 -10.15 -31.64 -45.10
C ARG A 362 -11.60 -31.97 -44.77
N THR A 363 -12.40 -30.98 -44.40
CA THR A 363 -13.77 -31.18 -43.93
C THR A 363 -14.71 -31.68 -45.02
N SER A 364 -14.50 -31.27 -46.28
CA SER A 364 -15.41 -31.64 -47.38
C SER A 364 -15.41 -33.13 -47.73
N ASP A 365 -14.27 -33.82 -47.64
CA ASP A 365 -14.11 -35.20 -48.10
C ASP A 365 -13.34 -36.11 -47.13
N GLY A 366 -12.89 -35.58 -45.98
CA GLY A 366 -12.16 -36.32 -44.97
C GLY A 366 -10.73 -36.70 -45.37
N ARG A 367 -10.20 -36.20 -46.50
CA ARG A 367 -8.83 -36.55 -46.94
C ARG A 367 -7.83 -36.06 -45.90
N ALA A 368 -7.03 -37.00 -45.39
CA ALA A 368 -6.00 -36.73 -44.40
C ALA A 368 -4.68 -36.34 -45.08
N MET A 369 -4.03 -35.32 -44.57
CA MET A 369 -2.73 -34.82 -45.01
C MET A 369 -1.78 -34.81 -43.82
N ARG A 370 -0.60 -35.40 -43.99
CA ARG A 370 0.45 -35.35 -42.96
C ARG A 370 1.21 -34.04 -43.07
N ILE A 371 1.35 -33.33 -41.97
CA ILE A 371 2.21 -32.15 -41.88
C ILE A 371 3.61 -32.64 -41.56
N ASP A 372 4.42 -32.75 -42.60
CA ASP A 372 5.83 -33.09 -42.42
C ASP A 372 6.54 -31.92 -41.75
N ALA A 373 7.18 -32.20 -40.62
CA ALA A 373 8.17 -31.28 -40.10
C ALA A 373 9.36 -31.36 -41.05
N GLY A 374 9.45 -30.41 -41.97
CA GLY A 374 10.66 -30.20 -42.74
C GLY A 374 11.88 -30.09 -41.81
N PRO A 375 13.11 -30.18 -42.36
CA PRO A 375 14.30 -29.93 -41.56
C PRO A 375 14.16 -28.58 -40.83
N PRO A 376 14.57 -28.48 -39.56
CA PRO A 376 14.34 -27.30 -38.74
C PRO A 376 14.91 -26.07 -39.47
N ALA A 377 14.02 -25.26 -40.03
CA ALA A 377 14.40 -24.01 -40.64
C ALA A 377 14.90 -23.09 -39.52
N ALA A 378 16.02 -22.39 -39.73
CA ALA A 378 16.49 -21.41 -38.77
C ALA A 378 15.39 -20.34 -38.60
N ALA A 379 14.70 -20.37 -37.47
CA ALA A 379 13.61 -19.44 -37.21
C ALA A 379 14.16 -18.00 -37.21
N PRO A 380 13.49 -17.05 -37.88
CA PRO A 380 13.86 -15.64 -37.79
C PRO A 380 13.69 -15.18 -36.34
N GLY A 381 14.82 -15.03 -35.63
CA GLY A 381 14.85 -14.67 -34.20
C GLY A 381 15.62 -15.62 -33.27
N GLY A 382 16.17 -16.73 -33.77
CA GLY A 382 17.13 -17.56 -33.02
C GLY A 382 16.55 -18.37 -31.85
N LEU A 383 15.22 -18.44 -31.71
CA LEU A 383 14.59 -19.37 -30.78
C LEU A 383 14.58 -20.78 -31.40
N PRO A 384 14.93 -21.84 -30.62
CA PRO A 384 14.85 -23.20 -31.11
C PRO A 384 13.39 -23.55 -31.46
N ASP A 385 13.19 -24.23 -32.60
CA ASP A 385 11.88 -24.74 -33.00
C ASP A 385 11.48 -25.88 -32.06
N VAL A 386 10.77 -25.53 -30.98
CA VAL A 386 10.31 -26.50 -29.99
C VAL A 386 9.21 -27.34 -30.64
N ALA A 387 9.52 -28.62 -30.86
CA ALA A 387 8.54 -29.63 -31.31
C ALA A 387 7.83 -29.33 -32.64
N GLY A 388 8.51 -28.72 -33.62
CA GLY A 388 7.97 -28.57 -34.99
C GLY A 388 6.84 -27.55 -35.14
N ILE A 389 6.72 -26.60 -34.20
CA ILE A 389 5.69 -25.56 -34.23
C ILE A 389 5.82 -24.71 -35.50
N SER A 390 7.04 -24.46 -35.97
CA SER A 390 7.26 -23.65 -37.18
C SER A 390 6.67 -24.30 -38.43
N ALA A 391 6.84 -25.63 -38.59
CA ALA A 391 6.26 -26.39 -39.69
C ALA A 391 4.72 -26.43 -39.61
N LEU A 392 4.18 -26.57 -38.40
CA LEU A 392 2.73 -26.51 -38.15
C LEU A 392 2.15 -25.15 -38.54
N LEU A 393 2.82 -24.06 -38.14
CA LEU A 393 2.42 -22.70 -38.47
C LEU A 393 2.47 -22.43 -39.98
N GLN A 394 3.52 -22.88 -40.67
CA GLN A 394 3.62 -22.78 -42.13
C GLN A 394 2.51 -23.56 -42.83
N ALA A 395 2.22 -24.79 -42.39
CA ALA A 395 1.15 -25.59 -42.94
C ALA A 395 -0.23 -24.92 -42.74
N VAL A 396 -0.49 -24.37 -41.55
CA VAL A 396 -1.74 -23.65 -41.30
C VAL A 396 -1.87 -22.40 -42.19
N GLN A 397 -0.79 -21.66 -42.41
CA GLN A 397 -0.80 -20.51 -43.32
C GLN A 397 -1.06 -20.94 -44.77
N ALA A 398 -0.42 -22.01 -45.25
CA ALA A 398 -0.64 -22.56 -46.58
C ALA A 398 -2.08 -23.05 -46.77
N LEU A 399 -2.64 -23.75 -45.78
CA LEU A 399 -4.04 -24.20 -45.78
C LEU A 399 -5.03 -23.02 -45.80
N ALA A 400 -4.76 -21.95 -45.04
CA ALA A 400 -5.60 -20.74 -45.03
C ALA A 400 -5.63 -20.01 -46.39
N ASN A 401 -4.59 -20.22 -47.21
CA ASN A 401 -4.45 -19.67 -48.56
C ASN A 401 -4.85 -20.65 -49.68
N ASP A 402 -5.24 -21.89 -49.36
CA ASP A 402 -5.42 -23.02 -50.29
C ASP A 402 -4.20 -23.30 -51.18
N GLU A 403 -2.99 -23.10 -50.66
CA GLU A 403 -1.72 -23.33 -51.37
C GLU A 403 -1.23 -24.79 -51.29
N PHE A 404 -1.99 -25.65 -50.62
CA PHE A 404 -1.67 -27.05 -50.43
C PHE A 404 -2.33 -27.90 -51.53
N ASP A 405 -1.54 -28.40 -52.49
CA ASP A 405 -2.01 -29.33 -53.52
C ASP A 405 -1.68 -30.78 -53.09
N PRO A 406 -2.69 -31.61 -52.75
CA PRO A 406 -2.44 -32.95 -52.26
C PRO A 406 -2.08 -33.88 -53.44
N ALA A 407 -0.77 -34.02 -53.69
CA ALA A 407 -0.23 -35.04 -54.59
C ALA A 407 -0.73 -36.46 -54.24
#